data_AF-A0A6N2JYD7-F1
#
_entry.id   AF-A0A6N2JYD7-F1
#
_cell.length_a   1.000
_cell.length_b   1.000
_cell.length_c   1.000
_cell.angle_alpha   90.00
_cell.angle_beta   90.00
_cell.angle_gamma   90.00
#
_symmetry.space_group_name_H-M   'P 1'
#
loop_
_entity.id
_entity.type
_entity.pdbx_description
1 polymer ?
#
loop_
_entity_poly.entity_id
_entity_poly.type
_entity_poly.pdbx_seq_one_letter_code
_entity_poly.pdbx_strand_id
1 'polypeptide(L)'
;MTKVYGTGAYDFKRHHVAEYPLDLSATRPEAKSADSKPGSTTLASSITLSEIQRDRLTKIASANWLKTTTSAVADGGDMEVEGEEKRAFDAELVKKIYETELKVKEGRKTVPLQRVMILEVSQYLENYLWPNFDPETATFEHVMSMILMINEKFRENVAAWSCFYDQKGVFKRFLDRVLHLKEGRELSIAEKTNYLVFMINAFQSLEDEMVSQTVLKLASFESWHSLSYGRFQMELCLNNKLIKKWRKTIKKEAEEATKRGEVFNPSTSLEVRFLRNFTEEFLDVLDFKVFPQKSSANEDEIDDAAVLYCERFMEFLIDLLSQLPTRRYLRPLVADVAVVAKCHLSALYRHEKGKLFAQLVDLLQFYERFEINDYYGTQLTDDEVVRSHYERFQAFQLLAFKKIPKLRELALSNVGAIHKRADLSKQLSVLSPEELKDLVCCKILGLKELIFLLKSWSPSLRDSSLKKKQ
;
A
#
# COMPACT_ATOMS: atom_id res chain seq x y z
N MET A 1 28.37 -28.73 -5.47
CA MET A 1 26.99 -28.57 -5.94
C MET A 1 26.10 -29.44 -5.09
N THR A 2 25.46 -28.86 -4.08
CA THR A 2 24.62 -29.61 -3.12
C THR A 2 23.19 -29.17 -3.37
N LYS A 3 22.36 -30.09 -3.88
CA LYS A 3 20.94 -29.87 -4.15
C LYS A 3 20.18 -29.81 -2.83
N VAL A 4 19.59 -28.65 -2.53
CA VAL A 4 18.58 -28.51 -1.48
C VAL A 4 17.25 -29.00 -2.08
N TYR A 5 16.75 -30.12 -1.59
CA TYR A 5 15.43 -30.66 -1.92
C TYR A 5 14.37 -29.95 -1.07
N GLY A 6 13.38 -29.32 -1.70
CA GLY A 6 12.20 -28.78 -1.00
C GLY A 6 11.53 -27.57 -1.64
N THR A 7 12.17 -26.88 -2.56
CA THR A 7 11.53 -25.80 -3.33
C THR A 7 11.07 -26.35 -4.67
N GLY A 8 9.77 -26.59 -4.81
CA GLY A 8 9.17 -26.61 -6.14
C GLY A 8 9.60 -25.32 -6.86
N ALA A 9 10.02 -25.43 -8.11
CA ALA A 9 10.36 -24.28 -8.93
C ALA A 9 9.10 -23.43 -9.12
N TYR A 10 8.86 -22.49 -8.21
CA TYR A 10 7.91 -21.42 -8.43
C TYR A 10 8.58 -20.45 -9.41
N ASP A 11 8.33 -20.69 -10.70
CA ASP A 11 8.61 -19.74 -11.77
C ASP A 11 7.63 -18.57 -11.64
N PHE A 12 7.92 -17.66 -10.70
CA PHE A 12 7.28 -16.36 -10.66
C PHE A 12 7.90 -15.50 -11.76
N LYS A 13 7.50 -15.71 -13.01
CA LYS A 13 7.43 -14.58 -13.93
C LYS A 13 6.57 -13.55 -13.23
N ARG A 14 7.18 -12.41 -12.87
CA ARG A 14 6.51 -11.27 -12.23
C ARG A 14 5.38 -10.80 -13.16
N HIS A 15 4.21 -11.38 -13.03
CA HIS A 15 2.99 -10.76 -13.49
C HIS A 15 2.73 -9.65 -12.49
N HIS A 16 3.20 -8.44 -12.82
CA HIS A 16 2.76 -7.23 -12.15
C HIS A 16 1.24 -7.22 -12.26
N VAL A 17 0.57 -7.49 -11.16
CA VAL A 17 -0.89 -7.61 -11.15
C VAL A 17 -1.44 -6.19 -11.24
N ALA A 18 -1.19 -5.40 -12.26
CA ALA A 18 -1.98 -4.18 -12.52
C ALA A 18 -3.29 -4.53 -13.26
N GLU A 19 -3.72 -5.79 -13.19
CA GLU A 19 -4.91 -6.24 -13.89
C GLU A 19 -6.14 -5.78 -13.14
N TYR A 20 -6.85 -4.82 -13.74
CA TYR A 20 -8.26 -4.61 -13.48
C TYR A 20 -8.96 -5.95 -13.71
N PRO A 21 -9.64 -6.53 -12.71
CA PRO A 21 -10.30 -7.81 -12.88
C PRO A 21 -11.26 -7.73 -14.07
N LEU A 22 -11.08 -8.61 -15.05
CA LEU A 22 -12.01 -8.74 -16.17
C LEU A 22 -13.34 -9.29 -15.62
N ASP A 23 -14.45 -8.61 -15.89
CA ASP A 23 -15.79 -9.09 -15.53
C ASP A 23 -16.10 -10.38 -16.31
N LEU A 24 -15.90 -11.53 -15.66
CA LEU A 24 -16.19 -12.87 -16.22
C LEU A 24 -17.65 -13.30 -16.02
N SER A 25 -18.56 -12.39 -15.63
CA SER A 25 -19.94 -12.71 -15.24
C SER A 25 -20.95 -12.77 -16.39
N ALA A 26 -20.49 -12.93 -17.64
CA ALA A 26 -21.37 -13.21 -18.78
C ALA A 26 -21.14 -14.65 -19.31
N THR A 27 -21.97 -15.56 -18.82
CA THR A 27 -22.46 -16.78 -19.49
C THR A 27 -21.43 -17.88 -19.81
N ARG A 28 -21.46 -18.98 -19.04
CA ARG A 28 -21.00 -20.31 -19.47
C ARG A 28 -22.05 -20.93 -20.40
N PRO A 29 -21.68 -21.44 -21.59
CA PRO A 29 -22.40 -22.55 -22.20
C PRO A 29 -21.52 -23.79 -22.27
N GLU A 30 -22.18 -24.93 -22.04
CA GLU A 30 -21.64 -26.28 -22.07
C GLU A 30 -21.13 -26.69 -23.47
N ALA A 31 -20.18 -27.63 -23.47
CA ALA A 31 -19.48 -28.12 -24.65
C ALA A 31 -20.34 -29.00 -25.57
N LYS A 32 -20.36 -28.71 -26.90
CA LYS A 32 -20.55 -29.72 -27.96
C LYS A 32 -19.82 -29.38 -29.28
N SER A 33 -19.21 -30.44 -29.82
CA SER A 33 -18.64 -30.79 -31.14
C SER A 33 -18.48 -29.78 -32.29
N ALA A 34 -17.34 -29.93 -32.98
CA ALA A 34 -16.90 -29.29 -34.21
C ALA A 34 -17.78 -29.58 -35.45
N ASP A 35 -18.20 -28.54 -36.17
CA ASP A 35 -17.89 -28.33 -37.60
C ASP A 35 -18.45 -27.00 -38.16
N SER A 36 -17.67 -26.35 -39.02
CA SER A 36 -18.03 -25.38 -40.09
C SER A 36 -18.24 -23.84 -39.85
N LYS A 37 -17.46 -23.09 -40.65
CA LYS A 37 -17.55 -21.70 -41.19
C LYS A 37 -17.08 -20.47 -40.38
N PRO A 38 -16.44 -19.48 -41.06
CA PRO A 38 -15.71 -18.39 -40.41
C PRO A 38 -16.64 -17.22 -40.12
N GLY A 39 -16.85 -16.94 -38.85
CA GLY A 39 -17.65 -15.80 -38.44
C GLY A 39 -17.73 -15.70 -36.92
N SER A 40 -17.09 -14.66 -36.41
CA SER A 40 -17.37 -14.01 -35.13
C SER A 40 -16.84 -14.64 -33.83
N THR A 41 -16.32 -13.72 -33.01
CA THR A 41 -16.33 -13.69 -31.54
C THR A 41 -15.31 -14.53 -30.77
N THR A 42 -14.06 -14.12 -30.84
CA THR A 42 -13.14 -14.11 -29.69
C THR A 42 -12.29 -12.82 -29.77
N LEU A 43 -12.48 -11.89 -28.81
CA LEU A 43 -11.59 -10.79 -28.38
C LEU A 43 -12.42 -9.64 -27.79
N ALA A 44 -12.77 -9.73 -26.50
CA ALA A 44 -13.38 -8.63 -25.75
C ALA A 44 -12.34 -7.63 -25.19
N SER A 45 -11.13 -7.57 -25.75
CA SER A 45 -9.99 -6.81 -25.19
C SER A 45 -9.21 -5.96 -26.21
N SER A 46 -9.66 -5.88 -27.46
CA SER A 46 -9.04 -5.01 -28.47
C SER A 46 -10.05 -3.94 -28.84
N ILE A 47 -9.93 -2.74 -28.26
CA ILE A 47 -10.60 -1.57 -28.82
C ILE A 47 -9.98 -1.33 -30.19
N THR A 48 -10.82 -1.27 -31.22
CA THR A 48 -10.33 -1.03 -32.58
C THR A 48 -9.94 0.44 -32.72
N LEU A 49 -8.95 0.75 -33.56
CA LEU A 49 -8.59 2.14 -33.90
C LEU A 49 -9.81 2.94 -34.37
N SER A 50 -10.74 2.29 -35.06
CA SER A 50 -12.00 2.89 -35.51
C SER A 50 -12.97 3.24 -34.38
N GLU A 51 -12.96 2.48 -33.27
CA GLU A 51 -13.75 2.80 -32.07
C GLU A 51 -13.11 3.96 -31.30
N ILE A 52 -11.78 3.97 -31.15
CA ILE A 52 -11.05 5.10 -30.55
C ILE A 52 -11.36 6.38 -31.32
N GLN A 53 -11.25 6.39 -32.65
CA GLN A 53 -11.47 7.59 -33.46
C GLN A 53 -12.89 8.18 -33.36
N ARG A 54 -13.91 7.33 -33.16
CA ARG A 54 -15.30 7.81 -33.03
C ARG A 54 -15.66 8.23 -31.62
N ASP A 55 -14.84 7.86 -30.64
CA ASP A 55 -15.11 8.10 -29.23
C ASP A 55 -15.17 9.60 -28.89
N ARG A 56 -16.04 9.93 -27.94
CA ARG A 56 -16.21 11.30 -27.45
C ARG A 56 -14.93 11.86 -26.83
N LEU A 57 -14.18 11.07 -26.08
CA LEU A 57 -12.92 11.49 -25.45
C LEU A 57 -11.87 11.81 -26.51
N THR A 58 -11.81 11.06 -27.60
CA THR A 58 -10.90 11.35 -28.72
C THR A 58 -11.25 12.67 -29.38
N LYS A 59 -12.55 12.98 -29.56
CA LYS A 59 -12.97 14.30 -30.06
C LYS A 59 -12.62 15.43 -29.10
N ILE A 60 -12.80 15.22 -27.80
CA ILE A 60 -12.41 16.19 -26.76
C ILE A 60 -10.88 16.38 -26.81
N ALA A 61 -10.12 15.31 -26.96
CA ALA A 61 -8.67 15.36 -27.07
C ALA A 61 -8.22 16.17 -28.29
N SER A 62 -8.79 15.88 -29.48
CA SER A 62 -8.52 16.62 -30.72
C SER A 62 -8.79 18.12 -30.58
N ALA A 63 -9.80 18.51 -29.80
CA ALA A 63 -10.15 19.91 -29.62
C ALA A 63 -9.29 20.66 -28.58
N ASN A 64 -8.50 19.97 -27.76
CA ASN A 64 -7.87 20.59 -26.58
C ASN A 64 -6.36 20.29 -26.43
N TRP A 65 -5.87 19.08 -26.75
CA TRP A 65 -4.47 18.72 -26.46
C TRP A 65 -3.78 17.81 -27.49
N LEU A 66 -4.52 17.11 -28.34
CA LEU A 66 -3.92 16.34 -29.43
C LEU A 66 -3.26 17.32 -30.40
N LYS A 67 -1.96 17.13 -30.64
CA LYS A 67 -1.24 17.87 -31.68
C LYS A 67 -1.69 17.29 -33.03
N THR A 68 -2.48 18.04 -33.79
CA THR A 68 -2.72 17.77 -35.21
C THR A 68 -1.35 17.84 -35.89
N THR A 69 -0.75 16.69 -36.22
CA THR A 69 0.45 16.66 -37.05
C THR A 69 0.07 17.21 -38.41
N THR A 70 0.41 18.46 -38.68
CA THR A 70 0.59 18.98 -40.04
C THR A 70 1.80 18.29 -40.67
N SER A 71 1.66 17.00 -41.00
CA SER A 71 2.40 16.40 -42.11
C SER A 71 1.52 16.49 -43.34
N ALA A 72 1.34 17.72 -43.83
CA ALA A 72 1.15 17.92 -45.25
C ALA A 72 2.53 17.69 -45.86
N VAL A 73 2.70 16.56 -46.55
CA VAL A 73 3.68 16.48 -47.62
C VAL A 73 3.35 17.62 -48.55
N ALA A 74 4.27 18.58 -48.63
CA ALA A 74 4.18 19.73 -49.50
C ALA A 74 4.03 19.24 -50.95
N ASP A 75 2.92 19.57 -51.57
CA ASP A 75 2.93 19.95 -52.98
C ASP A 75 2.25 21.32 -53.09
N GLY A 76 2.93 22.21 -53.81
CA GLY A 76 2.92 23.65 -53.57
C GLY A 76 1.56 24.35 -53.69
N GLY A 77 1.36 25.32 -52.80
CA GLY A 77 0.30 26.31 -52.87
C GLY A 77 0.31 27.17 -51.62
N ASP A 78 0.76 28.41 -51.75
CA ASP A 78 0.73 29.42 -50.70
C ASP A 78 -0.72 29.62 -50.21
N MET A 79 -1.04 29.03 -49.06
CA MET A 79 -2.21 29.35 -48.27
C MET A 79 -1.75 29.54 -46.84
N GLU A 80 -1.91 30.77 -46.34
CA GLU A 80 -1.70 31.14 -44.96
C GLU A 80 -2.50 30.19 -44.07
N VAL A 81 -1.80 29.30 -43.36
CA VAL A 81 -2.41 28.42 -42.38
C VAL A 81 -2.71 29.28 -41.15
N GLU A 82 -3.96 29.69 -41.00
CA GLU A 82 -4.49 30.22 -39.73
C GLU A 82 -4.09 29.23 -38.62
N GLY A 83 -3.23 29.69 -37.71
CA GLY A 83 -2.81 28.88 -36.58
C GLY A 83 -4.03 28.45 -35.79
N GLU A 84 -4.29 27.14 -35.70
CA GLU A 84 -5.28 26.61 -34.76
C GLU A 84 -4.88 27.10 -33.37
N GLU A 85 -5.59 28.12 -32.87
CA GLU A 85 -5.42 28.64 -31.52
C GLU A 85 -5.64 27.46 -30.56
N LYS A 86 -4.55 27.01 -29.92
CA LYS A 86 -4.66 26.05 -28.83
C LYS A 86 -5.63 26.62 -27.81
N ARG A 87 -6.75 25.93 -27.59
CA ARG A 87 -7.69 26.31 -26.53
C ARG A 87 -6.92 26.41 -25.22
N ALA A 88 -7.15 27.52 -24.51
CA ALA A 88 -6.59 27.71 -23.19
C ALA A 88 -7.00 26.56 -22.26
N PHE A 89 -6.16 26.26 -21.27
CA PHE A 89 -6.45 25.24 -20.29
C PHE A 89 -7.76 25.52 -19.54
N ASP A 90 -8.61 24.51 -19.49
CA ASP A 90 -9.87 24.51 -18.75
C ASP A 90 -9.85 23.46 -17.63
N ALA A 91 -9.82 23.92 -16.38
CA ALA A 91 -9.86 23.07 -15.20
C ALA A 91 -11.24 22.39 -15.00
N GLU A 92 -12.33 23.03 -15.44
CA GLU A 92 -13.67 22.45 -15.35
C GLU A 92 -13.82 21.27 -16.33
N LEU A 93 -13.12 21.31 -17.47
CA LEU A 93 -13.02 20.15 -18.37
C LEU A 93 -12.38 18.95 -17.68
N VAL A 94 -11.27 19.14 -16.94
CA VAL A 94 -10.62 18.06 -16.17
C VAL A 94 -11.58 17.45 -15.16
N LYS A 95 -12.26 18.31 -14.39
CA LYS A 95 -13.27 17.87 -13.42
C LYS A 95 -14.40 17.09 -14.08
N LYS A 96 -14.92 17.57 -15.21
CA LYS A 96 -15.97 16.90 -15.98
C LYS A 96 -15.52 15.55 -16.51
N ILE A 97 -14.31 15.43 -17.07
CA ILE A 97 -13.75 14.16 -17.52
C ILE A 97 -13.66 13.20 -16.34
N TYR A 98 -13.13 13.66 -15.20
CA TYR A 98 -13.03 12.84 -14.00
C TYR A 98 -14.39 12.33 -13.54
N GLU A 99 -15.36 13.21 -13.31
CA GLU A 99 -16.67 12.84 -12.77
C GLU A 99 -17.50 11.96 -13.72
N THR A 100 -17.38 12.18 -15.04
CA THR A 100 -18.22 11.48 -16.02
C THR A 100 -17.60 10.19 -16.54
N GLU A 101 -16.27 10.12 -16.66
CA GLU A 101 -15.57 9.04 -17.36
C GLU A 101 -14.66 8.20 -16.46
N LEU A 102 -14.04 8.82 -15.42
CA LEU A 102 -13.03 8.16 -14.58
C LEU A 102 -13.57 7.75 -13.21
N LYS A 103 -14.54 8.48 -12.67
CA LYS A 103 -15.12 8.18 -11.36
C LYS A 103 -15.95 6.89 -11.45
N VAL A 104 -15.69 5.97 -10.52
CA VAL A 104 -16.47 4.74 -10.40
C VAL A 104 -17.88 5.09 -9.92
N LYS A 105 -18.88 4.74 -10.74
CA LYS A 105 -20.31 4.82 -10.39
C LYS A 105 -20.75 3.52 -9.70
N GLU A 106 -21.82 3.59 -8.92
CA GLU A 106 -22.39 2.44 -8.20
C GLU A 106 -22.50 1.21 -9.12
N GLY A 107 -22.01 0.06 -8.63
CA GLY A 107 -22.05 -1.22 -9.33
C GLY A 107 -20.76 -1.63 -10.09
N ARG A 108 -19.80 -0.73 -10.31
CA ARG A 108 -18.48 -1.09 -10.87
C ARG A 108 -17.43 -1.21 -9.76
N LYS A 109 -16.55 -2.20 -9.86
CA LYS A 109 -15.47 -2.43 -8.89
C LYS A 109 -14.29 -1.47 -9.09
N THR A 110 -14.01 -1.12 -10.34
CA THR A 110 -12.81 -0.38 -10.76
C THR A 110 -13.12 0.70 -11.78
N VAL A 111 -12.15 1.58 -12.00
CA VAL A 111 -12.22 2.64 -13.01
C VAL A 111 -12.41 2.00 -14.40
N PRO A 112 -13.28 2.55 -15.27
CA PRO A 112 -13.53 1.97 -16.58
C PRO A 112 -12.27 1.97 -17.44
N LEU A 113 -11.61 0.81 -17.55
CA LEU A 113 -10.30 0.68 -18.18
C LEU A 113 -10.26 1.26 -19.60
N GLN A 114 -11.28 0.97 -20.41
CA GLN A 114 -11.38 1.49 -21.78
C GLN A 114 -11.29 3.02 -21.85
N ARG A 115 -11.86 3.75 -20.87
CA ARG A 115 -11.83 5.22 -20.85
C ARG A 115 -10.44 5.74 -20.50
N VAL A 116 -9.77 5.07 -19.56
CA VAL A 116 -8.39 5.37 -19.16
C VAL A 116 -7.42 5.13 -20.33
N MET A 117 -7.56 4.02 -21.04
CA MET A 117 -6.77 3.69 -22.23
C MET A 117 -6.92 4.75 -23.33
N ILE A 118 -8.14 5.21 -23.62
CA ILE A 118 -8.38 6.25 -24.64
C ILE A 118 -7.67 7.55 -24.25
N LEU A 119 -7.71 7.93 -22.97
CA LEU A 119 -7.02 9.13 -22.48
C LEU A 119 -5.49 8.97 -22.56
N GLU A 120 -4.95 7.80 -22.23
CA GLU A 120 -3.52 7.50 -22.35
C GLU A 120 -3.05 7.59 -23.81
N VAL A 121 -3.76 6.93 -24.74
CA VAL A 121 -3.44 6.97 -26.19
C VAL A 121 -3.48 8.40 -26.72
N SER A 122 -4.36 9.24 -26.19
CA SER A 122 -4.45 10.66 -26.54
C SER A 122 -3.39 11.55 -25.87
N GLN A 123 -2.48 10.98 -25.06
CA GLN A 123 -1.46 11.67 -24.27
C GLN A 123 -2.05 12.73 -23.34
N TYR A 124 -3.13 12.38 -22.64
CA TYR A 124 -3.83 13.29 -21.72
C TYR A 124 -2.93 13.81 -20.60
N LEU A 125 -2.02 12.97 -20.09
CA LEU A 125 -1.05 13.37 -19.06
C LEU A 125 -0.05 14.39 -19.59
N GLU A 126 0.63 14.06 -20.69
CA GLU A 126 1.77 14.82 -21.19
C GLU A 126 1.36 16.13 -21.87
N ASN A 127 0.21 16.14 -22.55
CA ASN A 127 -0.21 17.31 -23.34
C ASN A 127 -1.25 18.19 -22.64
N TYR A 128 -1.95 17.70 -21.60
CA TYR A 128 -3.02 18.48 -20.94
C TYR A 128 -2.89 18.58 -19.43
N LEU A 129 -2.68 17.48 -18.70
CA LEU A 129 -2.66 17.54 -17.23
C LEU A 129 -1.34 18.11 -16.70
N TRP A 130 -0.20 17.56 -17.12
CA TRP A 130 1.10 17.90 -16.56
C TRP A 130 1.56 19.33 -16.90
N PRO A 131 1.47 19.81 -18.15
CA PRO A 131 1.88 21.18 -18.49
C PRO A 131 1.06 22.27 -17.78
N ASN A 132 -0.16 21.92 -17.36
CA ASN A 132 -1.08 22.84 -16.69
C ASN A 132 -1.26 22.54 -15.20
N PHE A 133 -0.37 21.72 -14.61
CA PHE A 133 -0.40 21.43 -13.20
C PHE A 133 0.21 22.58 -12.39
N ASP A 134 -0.60 23.21 -11.56
CA ASP A 134 -0.15 24.18 -10.55
C ASP A 134 -0.35 23.59 -9.14
N PRO A 135 0.71 23.37 -8.36
CA PRO A 135 0.64 22.85 -7.00
C PRO A 135 -0.30 23.59 -6.06
N GLU A 136 -0.49 24.90 -6.25
CA GLU A 136 -1.28 25.75 -5.34
C GLU A 136 -2.77 25.72 -5.66
N THR A 137 -3.13 25.59 -6.94
CA THR A 137 -4.51 25.68 -7.42
C THR A 137 -5.09 24.35 -7.91
N ALA A 138 -4.27 23.31 -8.10
CA ALA A 138 -4.71 22.03 -8.61
C ALA A 138 -5.81 21.41 -7.73
N THR A 139 -6.92 21.08 -8.40
CA THR A 139 -8.08 20.41 -7.82
C THR A 139 -7.79 18.94 -7.53
N PHE A 140 -8.64 18.33 -6.71
CA PHE A 140 -8.57 16.89 -6.47
C PHE A 140 -8.67 16.09 -7.77
N GLU A 141 -9.60 16.46 -8.65
CA GLU A 141 -9.88 15.75 -9.89
C GLU A 141 -8.68 15.81 -10.84
N HIS A 142 -7.93 16.90 -10.84
CA HIS A 142 -6.68 17.03 -11.60
C HIS A 142 -5.61 16.07 -11.08
N VAL A 143 -5.32 16.09 -9.77
CA VAL A 143 -4.30 15.22 -9.16
C VAL A 143 -4.68 13.74 -9.28
N MET A 144 -5.95 13.39 -9.05
CA MET A 144 -6.42 12.01 -9.19
C MET A 144 -6.40 11.54 -10.64
N SER A 145 -6.73 12.41 -11.61
CA SER A 145 -6.59 12.06 -13.03
C SER A 145 -5.13 11.81 -13.42
N MET A 146 -4.18 12.59 -12.90
CA MET A 146 -2.75 12.34 -13.09
C MET A 146 -2.33 10.99 -12.49
N ILE A 147 -2.77 10.68 -11.26
CA ILE A 147 -2.55 9.38 -10.61
C ILE A 147 -3.04 8.23 -11.52
N LEU A 148 -4.24 8.35 -12.07
CA LEU A 148 -4.82 7.32 -12.95
C LEU A 148 -4.01 7.13 -14.23
N MET A 149 -3.57 8.22 -14.87
CA MET A 149 -2.74 8.13 -16.08
C MET A 149 -1.38 7.50 -15.78
N ILE A 150 -0.76 7.82 -14.65
CA ILE A 150 0.51 7.22 -14.23
C ILE A 150 0.31 5.72 -13.98
N ASN A 151 -0.74 5.33 -13.25
CA ASN A 151 -1.06 3.92 -13.01
C ASN A 151 -1.27 3.14 -14.32
N GLU A 152 -1.95 3.75 -15.29
CA GLU A 152 -2.17 3.14 -16.60
C GLU A 152 -0.86 2.95 -17.37
N LYS A 153 0.06 3.92 -17.32
CA LYS A 153 1.38 3.76 -17.95
C LYS A 153 2.16 2.59 -17.35
N PHE A 154 2.09 2.39 -16.03
CA PHE A 154 2.65 1.20 -15.40
C PHE A 154 1.96 -0.09 -15.85
N ARG A 155 0.63 -0.08 -16.00
CA ARG A 155 -0.15 -1.23 -16.49
C ARG A 155 0.25 -1.63 -17.91
N GLU A 156 0.44 -0.66 -18.78
CA GLU A 156 0.88 -0.86 -20.17
C GLU A 156 2.41 -1.02 -20.30
N ASN A 157 3.14 -1.00 -19.18
CA ASN A 157 4.61 -1.12 -19.14
C ASN A 157 5.33 -0.06 -20.01
N VAL A 158 4.80 1.17 -20.00
CA VAL A 158 5.37 2.34 -20.67
C VAL A 158 6.09 3.21 -19.64
N ALA A 159 7.09 3.98 -20.07
CA ALA A 159 7.84 4.89 -19.21
C ALA A 159 6.93 5.94 -18.55
N ALA A 160 6.56 5.70 -17.29
CA ALA A 160 5.60 6.53 -16.56
C ALA A 160 6.20 7.86 -16.06
N TRP A 161 7.51 7.89 -15.76
CA TRP A 161 8.15 9.06 -15.13
C TRP A 161 8.79 10.04 -16.13
N SER A 162 8.91 9.65 -17.40
CA SER A 162 9.72 10.36 -18.39
C SER A 162 9.28 11.81 -18.61
N CYS A 163 7.98 12.09 -18.61
CA CYS A 163 7.44 13.44 -18.82
C CYS A 163 7.73 14.42 -17.67
N PHE A 164 8.18 13.94 -16.50
CA PHE A 164 8.42 14.79 -15.33
C PHE A 164 9.87 15.29 -15.23
N TYR A 165 10.81 14.73 -16.00
CA TYR A 165 12.24 15.05 -15.88
C TYR A 165 12.58 16.51 -16.19
N ASP A 166 11.81 17.16 -17.06
CA ASP A 166 12.04 18.56 -17.43
C ASP A 166 11.72 19.53 -16.27
N GLN A 167 10.87 19.12 -15.33
CA GLN A 167 10.40 19.97 -14.23
C GLN A 167 10.43 19.25 -12.87
N LYS A 168 11.60 18.69 -12.51
CA LYS A 168 11.80 17.95 -11.24
C LYS A 168 11.31 18.69 -9.98
N GLY A 169 11.49 20.01 -9.93
CA GLY A 169 11.03 20.84 -8.81
C GLY A 169 9.50 20.87 -8.67
N VAL A 170 8.78 20.94 -9.79
CA VAL A 170 7.32 20.86 -9.84
C VAL A 170 6.85 19.45 -9.50
N PHE A 171 7.58 18.42 -9.95
CA PHE A 171 7.25 17.02 -9.65
C PHE A 171 7.30 16.73 -8.14
N LYS A 172 8.28 17.27 -7.44
CA LYS A 172 8.33 17.18 -5.97
C LYS A 172 7.07 17.77 -5.34
N ARG A 173 6.63 18.96 -5.81
CA ARG A 173 5.40 19.59 -5.34
C ARG A 173 4.13 18.80 -5.73
N PHE A 174 4.14 18.12 -6.88
CA PHE A 174 3.10 17.16 -7.25
C PHE A 174 3.02 16.01 -6.25
N LEU A 175 4.14 15.36 -5.90
CA LEU A 175 4.16 14.31 -4.90
C LEU A 175 3.70 14.83 -3.53
N ASP A 176 4.12 16.03 -3.12
CA ASP A 176 3.62 16.65 -1.89
C ASP A 176 2.08 16.80 -1.95
N ARG A 177 1.51 17.24 -3.08
CA ARG A 177 0.05 17.30 -3.26
C ARG A 177 -0.62 15.92 -3.24
N VAL A 178 0.00 14.89 -3.81
CA VAL A 178 -0.49 13.51 -3.72
C VAL A 178 -0.54 13.03 -2.27
N LEU A 179 0.49 13.32 -1.48
CA LEU A 179 0.53 12.93 -0.08
C LEU A 179 -0.59 13.58 0.76
N HIS A 180 -0.94 14.83 0.46
CA HIS A 180 -2.01 15.57 1.12
C HIS A 180 -3.39 15.38 0.44
N LEU A 181 -3.50 14.54 -0.60
CA LEU A 181 -4.72 14.38 -1.40
C LEU A 181 -5.93 13.87 -0.57
N LYS A 182 -5.65 13.17 0.53
CA LYS A 182 -6.66 12.63 1.45
C LYS A 182 -7.09 13.62 2.54
N GLU A 183 -6.40 14.76 2.69
CA GLU A 183 -6.71 15.71 3.76
C GLU A 183 -8.03 16.43 3.48
N GLY A 184 -8.94 16.43 4.47
CA GLY A 184 -10.23 17.13 4.37
C GLY A 184 -11.28 16.44 3.49
N ARG A 185 -11.03 15.21 3.00
CA ARG A 185 -11.97 14.43 2.17
C ARG A 185 -11.90 12.94 2.50
N GLU A 186 -13.05 12.28 2.54
CA GLU A 186 -13.11 10.81 2.51
C GLU A 186 -13.09 10.32 1.06
N LEU A 187 -12.18 9.40 0.75
CA LEU A 187 -12.11 8.75 -0.56
C LEU A 187 -13.04 7.54 -0.62
N SER A 188 -13.67 7.33 -1.78
CA SER A 188 -14.33 6.06 -2.10
C SER A 188 -13.32 4.91 -2.13
N ILE A 189 -13.78 3.67 -1.99
CA ILE A 189 -12.90 2.48 -2.06
C ILE A 189 -12.12 2.42 -3.38
N ALA A 190 -12.76 2.78 -4.49
CA ALA A 190 -12.09 2.86 -5.79
C ALA A 190 -10.99 3.93 -5.82
N GLU A 191 -11.23 5.12 -5.29
CA GLU A 191 -10.21 6.18 -5.18
C GLU A 191 -9.07 5.76 -4.25
N LYS A 192 -9.37 5.11 -3.11
CA LYS A 192 -8.35 4.56 -2.20
C LYS A 192 -7.49 3.50 -2.90
N THR A 193 -8.10 2.66 -3.74
CA THR A 193 -7.40 1.62 -4.49
C THR A 193 -6.47 2.22 -5.53
N ASN A 194 -6.92 3.20 -6.32
CA ASN A 194 -6.06 3.85 -7.32
C ASN A 194 -4.93 4.67 -6.68
N TYR A 195 -5.21 5.34 -5.56
CA TYR A 195 -4.18 5.97 -4.75
C TYR A 195 -3.13 4.95 -4.26
N LEU A 196 -3.58 3.80 -3.76
CA LEU A 196 -2.70 2.74 -3.30
C LEU A 196 -1.84 2.15 -4.42
N VAL A 197 -2.42 1.91 -5.61
CA VAL A 197 -1.67 1.47 -6.79
C VAL A 197 -0.60 2.49 -7.19
N PHE A 198 -0.90 3.79 -7.12
CA PHE A 198 0.10 4.82 -7.34
C PHE A 198 1.24 4.75 -6.31
N MET A 199 0.92 4.56 -5.04
CA MET A 199 1.93 4.37 -4.01
C MET A 199 2.77 3.11 -4.24
N ILE A 200 2.17 2.00 -4.66
CA ILE A 200 2.89 0.78 -5.06
C ILE A 200 3.88 1.10 -6.18
N ASN A 201 3.40 1.70 -7.27
CA ASN A 201 4.24 2.08 -8.42
C ASN A 201 5.39 3.03 -8.02
N ALA A 202 5.12 4.00 -7.13
CA ALA A 202 6.12 4.94 -6.63
C ALA A 202 7.19 4.24 -5.78
N PHE A 203 6.80 3.32 -4.88
CA PHE A 203 7.74 2.53 -4.09
C PHE A 203 8.41 1.38 -4.86
N GLN A 204 7.89 0.96 -6.00
CA GLN A 204 8.57 0.05 -6.94
C GLN A 204 9.60 0.79 -7.81
N SER A 205 9.54 2.13 -7.85
CA SER A 205 10.39 2.98 -8.69
C SER A 205 11.55 3.62 -7.92
N LEU A 206 12.11 2.94 -6.91
CA LEU A 206 13.20 3.51 -6.09
C LEU A 206 14.52 3.72 -6.84
N GLU A 207 14.67 3.13 -8.03
CA GLU A 207 15.82 3.35 -8.91
C GLU A 207 15.77 4.74 -9.57
N ASP A 208 14.59 5.34 -9.67
CA ASP A 208 14.45 6.72 -10.12
C ASP A 208 14.77 7.69 -8.96
N GLU A 209 15.83 8.47 -9.13
CA GLU A 209 16.27 9.43 -8.11
C GLU A 209 15.17 10.48 -7.78
N MET A 210 14.40 10.90 -8.78
CA MET A 210 13.36 11.92 -8.60
C MET A 210 12.23 11.42 -7.69
N VAL A 211 11.86 10.15 -7.86
CA VAL A 211 10.79 9.49 -7.08
C VAL A 211 11.31 9.11 -5.70
N SER A 212 12.47 8.44 -5.64
CA SER A 212 13.04 7.91 -4.40
C SER A 212 13.35 8.99 -3.36
N GLN A 213 13.82 10.17 -3.78
CA GLN A 213 14.11 11.29 -2.87
C GLN A 213 12.90 11.74 -2.03
N THR A 214 11.68 11.59 -2.56
CA THR A 214 10.45 11.97 -1.85
C THR A 214 9.85 10.76 -1.13
N VAL A 215 9.72 9.64 -1.83
CA VAL A 215 9.01 8.46 -1.33
C VAL A 215 9.77 7.78 -0.17
N LEU A 216 11.10 7.75 -0.19
CA LEU A 216 11.90 7.18 0.92
C LEU A 216 11.79 7.96 2.23
N LYS A 217 11.37 9.24 2.20
CA LYS A 217 11.12 10.00 3.43
C LYS A 217 9.99 9.41 4.25
N LEU A 218 8.99 8.83 3.58
CA LEU A 218 7.83 8.18 4.20
C LEU A 218 8.23 6.89 4.93
N ALA A 219 9.24 6.19 4.43
CA ALA A 219 9.81 4.98 5.02
C ALA A 219 11.16 5.25 5.71
N SER A 220 11.32 6.44 6.30
CA SER A 220 12.57 6.86 6.92
C SER A 220 12.63 6.53 8.42
N PHE A 221 13.76 6.84 9.06
CA PHE A 221 13.91 6.69 10.50
C PHE A 221 12.91 7.53 11.30
N GLU A 222 12.44 8.66 10.75
CA GLU A 222 11.49 9.55 11.39
C GLU A 222 10.11 8.89 11.59
N SER A 223 9.75 7.92 10.73
CA SER A 223 8.52 7.13 10.87
C SER A 223 8.41 6.44 12.24
N TRP A 224 9.53 6.24 12.94
CA TRP A 224 9.56 5.67 14.29
C TRP A 224 8.96 6.57 15.36
N HIS A 225 8.77 7.86 15.11
CA HIS A 225 7.98 8.74 15.98
C HIS A 225 6.51 8.29 16.06
N SER A 226 6.02 7.54 15.08
CA SER A 226 4.67 6.97 15.10
C SER A 226 4.58 5.68 15.94
N LEU A 227 5.70 5.02 16.26
CA LEU A 227 5.68 3.75 17.00
C LEU A 227 5.10 3.90 18.40
N SER A 228 4.43 2.86 18.90
CA SER A 228 4.14 2.76 20.32
C SER A 228 5.43 2.90 21.11
N TYR A 229 5.37 3.61 22.24
CA TYR A 229 6.57 3.89 23.04
C TYR A 229 7.34 2.62 23.39
N GLY A 230 6.64 1.54 23.77
CA GLY A 230 7.27 0.25 24.04
C GLY A 230 7.99 -0.31 22.81
N ARG A 231 7.38 -0.29 21.61
CA ARG A 231 8.06 -0.75 20.39
C ARG A 231 9.28 0.10 20.06
N PHE A 232 9.13 1.41 20.17
CA PHE A 232 10.18 2.35 19.84
C PHE A 232 11.44 2.07 20.66
N GLN A 233 11.29 1.91 21.97
CA GLN A 233 12.42 1.59 22.81
C GLN A 233 12.98 0.18 22.51
N MET A 234 12.13 -0.77 22.09
CA MET A 234 12.57 -2.12 21.72
C MET A 234 13.63 -2.09 20.64
N GLU A 235 13.31 -1.40 19.55
CA GLU A 235 14.21 -1.30 18.40
C GLU A 235 15.49 -0.52 18.73
N LEU A 236 15.42 0.44 19.66
CA LEU A 236 16.59 1.19 20.11
C LEU A 236 17.58 0.36 20.93
N CYS A 237 17.13 -0.51 21.83
CA CYS A 237 18.05 -1.34 22.63
C CYS A 237 18.68 -2.46 21.81
N LEU A 238 18.03 -2.93 20.75
CA LEU A 238 18.62 -3.92 19.84
C LEU A 238 19.87 -3.37 19.14
N ASN A 239 20.04 -2.04 19.06
CA ASN A 239 21.21 -1.44 18.44
C ASN A 239 21.58 -0.09 19.08
N ASN A 240 22.60 -0.11 19.96
CA ASN A 240 23.13 1.08 20.62
C ASN A 240 23.57 2.21 19.65
N LYS A 241 23.93 1.91 18.40
CA LYS A 241 24.28 2.93 17.40
C LYS A 241 23.05 3.77 17.01
N LEU A 242 21.85 3.18 17.03
CA LEU A 242 20.60 3.87 16.71
C LEU A 242 20.20 4.85 17.80
N ILE A 243 20.49 4.56 19.07
CA ILE A 243 20.23 5.52 20.16
C ILE A 243 21.00 6.82 19.90
N LYS A 244 22.27 6.72 19.53
CA LYS A 244 23.10 7.88 19.19
C LYS A 244 22.58 8.58 17.94
N LYS A 245 22.23 7.82 16.89
CA LYS A 245 21.66 8.37 15.66
C LYS A 245 20.35 9.12 15.94
N TRP A 246 19.43 8.52 16.69
CA TRP A 246 18.13 9.07 17.06
C TRP A 246 18.25 10.38 17.83
N ARG A 247 19.09 10.40 18.86
CA ARG A 247 19.36 11.62 19.64
C ARG A 247 19.92 12.74 18.75
N LYS A 248 20.80 12.40 17.81
CA LYS A 248 21.36 13.36 16.86
C LYS A 248 20.30 13.89 15.89
N THR A 249 19.45 13.01 15.36
CA THR A 249 18.33 13.36 14.47
C THR A 249 17.35 14.31 15.16
N ILE A 250 16.83 13.94 16.35
CA ILE A 250 15.94 14.81 17.13
C ILE A 250 16.57 16.17 17.43
N LYS A 251 17.84 16.18 17.86
CA LYS A 251 18.53 17.43 18.17
C LYS A 251 18.61 18.35 16.95
N LYS A 252 18.99 17.79 15.80
CA LYS A 252 19.10 18.53 14.54
C LYS A 252 17.74 19.10 14.12
N GLU A 253 16.69 18.30 14.15
CA GLU A 253 15.34 18.72 13.76
C GLU A 253 14.76 19.78 14.71
N ALA A 254 15.00 19.64 16.02
CA ALA A 254 14.60 20.63 17.00
C ALA A 254 15.31 21.98 16.78
N GLU A 255 16.61 21.96 16.47
CA GLU A 255 17.37 23.16 16.10
C GLU A 255 16.84 23.81 14.82
N GLU A 256 16.46 23.02 13.82
CA GLU A 256 15.88 23.50 12.56
C GLU A 256 14.47 24.08 12.73
N ALA A 257 13.61 23.45 13.53
CA ALA A 257 12.29 23.97 13.87
C ALA A 257 12.41 25.29 14.64
N THR A 258 13.36 25.38 15.59
CA THR A 258 13.64 26.61 16.34
C THR A 258 14.09 27.74 15.41
N LYS A 259 14.95 27.44 14.41
CA LYS A 259 15.36 28.41 13.38
C LYS A 259 14.19 28.91 12.52
N ARG A 260 13.15 28.09 12.32
CA ARG A 260 11.92 28.47 11.59
C ARG A 260 10.88 29.15 12.49
N GLY A 261 11.12 29.26 13.80
CA GLY A 261 10.12 29.77 14.75
C GLY A 261 8.97 28.80 15.04
N GLU A 262 9.13 27.52 14.70
CA GLU A 262 8.12 26.48 14.84
C GLU A 262 8.35 25.66 16.12
N VAL A 263 7.28 25.18 16.75
CA VAL A 263 7.39 24.21 17.84
C VAL A 263 7.74 22.85 17.24
N PHE A 264 8.85 22.26 17.68
CA PHE A 264 9.23 20.92 17.24
C PHE A 264 8.23 19.89 17.75
N ASN A 265 7.34 19.44 16.85
CA ASN A 265 6.46 18.32 17.09
C ASN A 265 6.58 17.32 15.91
N PRO A 266 7.48 16.33 16.00
CA PRO A 266 7.66 15.36 14.93
C PRO A 266 6.41 14.52 14.73
N SER A 267 5.55 14.42 15.75
CA SER A 267 4.31 13.67 15.63
C SER A 267 3.34 14.32 14.64
N THR A 268 3.42 15.61 14.34
CA THR A 268 2.48 16.26 13.40
C THR A 268 2.92 16.18 11.95
N SER A 269 4.16 15.75 11.67
CA SER A 269 4.63 15.57 10.30
C SER A 269 3.83 14.48 9.59
N LEU A 270 3.45 14.78 8.34
CA LEU A 270 2.76 13.83 7.48
C LEU A 270 3.66 12.62 7.20
N GLU A 271 4.93 12.85 6.91
CA GLU A 271 5.91 11.81 6.59
C GLU A 271 6.05 10.79 7.72
N VAL A 272 6.04 11.27 8.97
CA VAL A 272 6.10 10.43 10.18
C VAL A 272 4.86 9.54 10.31
N ARG A 273 3.67 10.11 10.07
CA ARG A 273 2.40 9.41 10.28
C ARG A 273 1.93 8.62 9.07
N PHE A 274 2.45 8.89 7.89
CA PHE A 274 1.91 8.42 6.62
C PHE A 274 1.69 6.91 6.59
N LEU A 275 2.75 6.11 6.77
CA LEU A 275 2.66 4.65 6.70
C LEU A 275 1.79 4.06 7.81
N ARG A 276 1.83 4.65 9.01
CA ARG A 276 0.95 4.22 10.12
C ARG A 276 -0.51 4.48 9.80
N ASN A 277 -0.86 5.72 9.48
CA ASN A 277 -2.23 6.12 9.16
C ASN A 277 -2.75 5.33 7.96
N PHE A 278 -1.92 5.08 6.96
CA PHE A 278 -2.31 4.30 5.79
C PHE A 278 -2.57 2.83 6.16
N THR A 279 -1.76 2.25 7.06
CA THR A 279 -1.97 0.90 7.60
C THR A 279 -3.23 0.82 8.48
N GLU A 280 -3.48 1.83 9.30
CA GLU A 280 -4.69 1.93 10.14
C GLU A 280 -5.95 2.07 9.27
N GLU A 281 -5.91 2.91 8.23
CA GLU A 281 -6.99 3.01 7.23
C GLU A 281 -7.28 1.66 6.56
N PHE A 282 -6.22 0.91 6.23
CA PHE A 282 -6.39 -0.43 5.67
C PHE A 282 -7.14 -1.37 6.63
N LEU A 283 -6.76 -1.37 7.89
CA LEU A 283 -7.42 -2.20 8.91
C LEU A 283 -8.87 -1.80 9.10
N ASP A 284 -9.18 -0.49 9.07
CA ASP A 284 -10.56 -0.02 9.13
C ASP A 284 -11.38 -0.50 7.93
N VAL A 285 -10.82 -0.51 6.72
CA VAL A 285 -11.50 -1.07 5.54
C VAL A 285 -11.71 -2.58 5.70
N LEU A 286 -10.70 -3.30 6.16
CA LEU A 286 -10.74 -4.75 6.38
C LEU A 286 -11.83 -5.14 7.40
N ASP A 287 -11.94 -4.38 8.49
CA ASP A 287 -12.85 -4.69 9.60
C ASP A 287 -14.29 -4.22 9.32
N PHE A 288 -14.49 -3.11 8.61
CA PHE A 288 -15.82 -2.47 8.51
C PHE A 288 -16.41 -2.38 7.09
N LYS A 289 -15.60 -2.42 6.03
CA LYS A 289 -16.10 -2.19 4.66
C LYS A 289 -16.13 -3.47 3.80
N VAL A 290 -15.33 -4.48 4.12
CA VAL A 290 -15.38 -5.77 3.39
C VAL A 290 -16.72 -6.48 3.61
N PHE A 291 -17.21 -6.49 4.84
CA PHE A 291 -18.51 -7.05 5.22
C PHE A 291 -19.40 -5.92 5.76
N PRO A 292 -20.03 -5.11 4.88
CA PRO A 292 -20.82 -3.97 5.31
C PRO A 292 -21.99 -4.42 6.19
N GLN A 293 -22.04 -3.95 7.44
CA GLN A 293 -23.15 -4.22 8.35
C GLN A 293 -24.42 -3.46 7.93
N LYS A 294 -25.19 -3.97 6.95
CA LYS A 294 -26.58 -3.55 6.71
C LYS A 294 -27.48 -4.69 6.20
N SER A 295 -28.21 -5.26 7.15
CA SER A 295 -29.69 -5.34 7.13
C SER A 295 -30.39 -5.66 5.79
N SER A 296 -30.32 -6.89 5.29
CA SER A 296 -31.46 -7.62 4.70
C SER A 296 -31.04 -9.01 4.20
N ALA A 297 -31.67 -10.05 4.74
CA ALA A 297 -31.85 -11.42 4.22
C ALA A 297 -30.64 -12.27 3.74
N ASN A 298 -29.49 -11.72 3.39
CA ASN A 298 -28.33 -12.46 2.89
C ASN A 298 -27.09 -12.13 3.74
N GLU A 299 -26.66 -13.06 4.59
CA GLU A 299 -25.50 -12.91 5.49
C GLU A 299 -24.13 -12.88 4.76
N ASP A 300 -24.11 -12.98 3.43
CA ASP A 300 -22.90 -13.20 2.60
C ASP A 300 -22.58 -12.07 1.60
N GLU A 301 -23.19 -10.89 1.69
CA GLU A 301 -22.87 -9.79 0.77
C GLU A 301 -21.52 -9.15 1.11
N ILE A 302 -20.51 -9.48 0.29
CA ILE A 302 -19.13 -8.99 0.40
C ILE A 302 -18.86 -7.91 -0.64
N ASP A 303 -18.22 -6.82 -0.23
CA ASP A 303 -17.80 -5.76 -1.16
C ASP A 303 -16.51 -6.17 -1.86
N ASP A 304 -16.64 -6.64 -3.11
CA ASP A 304 -15.52 -7.05 -3.94
C ASP A 304 -14.50 -5.91 -4.19
N ALA A 305 -14.91 -4.63 -4.17
CA ALA A 305 -13.98 -3.51 -4.31
C ALA A 305 -13.14 -3.34 -3.03
N ALA A 306 -13.74 -3.56 -1.86
CA ALA A 306 -13.02 -3.56 -0.59
C ALA A 306 -12.06 -4.75 -0.48
N VAL A 307 -12.44 -5.93 -0.98
CA VAL A 307 -11.55 -7.09 -1.09
C VAL A 307 -10.32 -6.76 -1.94
N LEU A 308 -10.54 -6.21 -3.14
CA LEU A 308 -9.44 -5.81 -4.03
C LEU A 308 -8.50 -4.81 -3.35
N TYR A 309 -9.06 -3.81 -2.66
CA TYR A 309 -8.25 -2.86 -1.90
C TYR A 309 -7.38 -3.55 -0.84
N CYS A 310 -7.94 -4.50 -0.08
CA CYS A 310 -7.19 -5.26 0.92
C CYS A 310 -6.07 -6.12 0.30
N GLU A 311 -6.32 -6.75 -0.85
CA GLU A 311 -5.31 -7.53 -1.59
C GLU A 311 -4.16 -6.64 -2.06
N ARG A 312 -4.47 -5.48 -2.64
CA ARG A 312 -3.48 -4.46 -3.02
C ARG A 312 -2.69 -3.96 -1.83
N PHE A 313 -3.32 -3.86 -0.66
CA PHE A 313 -2.62 -3.36 0.51
C PHE A 313 -1.61 -4.39 1.04
N MET A 314 -1.91 -5.69 0.89
CA MET A 314 -0.94 -6.74 1.18
C MET A 314 0.24 -6.70 0.19
N GLU A 315 -0.01 -6.56 -1.11
CA GLU A 315 1.04 -6.34 -2.12
C GLU A 315 1.95 -5.18 -1.73
N PHE A 316 1.37 -4.03 -1.40
CA PHE A 316 2.12 -2.85 -0.94
C PHE A 316 3.04 -3.18 0.24
N LEU A 317 2.52 -3.79 1.30
CA LEU A 317 3.35 -4.14 2.47
C LEU A 317 4.42 -5.19 2.14
N ILE A 318 4.11 -6.18 1.29
CA ILE A 318 5.07 -7.19 0.84
C ILE A 318 6.22 -6.53 0.10
N ASP A 319 5.93 -5.66 -0.86
CA ASP A 319 6.94 -4.96 -1.66
C ASP A 319 7.87 -4.13 -0.77
N LEU A 320 7.31 -3.33 0.15
CA LEU A 320 8.11 -2.50 1.04
C LEU A 320 8.94 -3.36 2.03
N LEU A 321 8.48 -4.54 2.44
CA LEU A 321 9.26 -5.44 3.30
C LEU A 321 10.28 -6.28 2.53
N SER A 322 10.09 -6.47 1.22
CA SER A 322 10.98 -7.24 0.34
C SER A 322 12.27 -6.48 -0.02
N GLN A 323 12.26 -5.16 0.14
CA GLN A 323 13.40 -4.29 -0.21
C GLN A 323 14.03 -3.67 1.04
N LEU A 324 15.36 -3.77 1.15
CA LEU A 324 16.09 -3.31 2.35
C LEU A 324 15.92 -1.81 2.70
N PRO A 325 15.89 -0.86 1.73
CA PRO A 325 15.77 0.57 2.03
C PRO A 325 14.52 0.93 2.82
N THR A 326 13.40 0.27 2.52
CA THR A 326 12.08 0.49 3.14
C THR A 326 11.86 -0.43 4.34
N ARG A 327 12.29 -1.69 4.24
CA ARG A 327 12.09 -2.73 5.27
C ARG A 327 12.56 -2.29 6.64
N ARG A 328 13.75 -1.69 6.73
CA ARG A 328 14.42 -1.36 8.00
C ARG A 328 13.53 -0.58 8.96
N TYR A 329 12.79 0.39 8.43
CA TYR A 329 11.96 1.28 9.22
C TYR A 329 10.49 0.86 9.22
N LEU A 330 10.03 0.18 8.16
CA LEU A 330 8.67 -0.33 8.06
C LEU A 330 8.43 -1.59 8.92
N ARG A 331 9.33 -2.57 8.96
CA ARG A 331 9.11 -3.84 9.69
C ARG A 331 8.73 -3.59 11.16
N PRO A 332 9.40 -2.68 11.90
CA PRO A 332 8.96 -2.33 13.25
C PRO A 332 7.52 -1.83 13.35
N LEU A 333 7.08 -1.02 12.38
CA LEU A 333 5.74 -0.44 12.33
C LEU A 333 4.68 -1.50 12.04
N VAL A 334 4.88 -2.35 11.03
CA VAL A 334 3.97 -3.47 10.69
C VAL A 334 3.74 -4.37 11.90
N ALA A 335 4.82 -4.69 12.61
CA ALA A 335 4.79 -5.53 13.79
C ALA A 335 4.23 -4.80 15.03
N ASP A 336 4.30 -3.46 15.10
CA ASP A 336 3.68 -2.67 16.17
C ASP A 336 2.17 -2.58 16.04
N VAL A 337 1.68 -2.37 14.81
CA VAL A 337 0.24 -2.35 14.47
C VAL A 337 -0.37 -3.76 14.53
N ALA A 338 0.48 -4.79 14.55
CA ALA A 338 0.14 -6.21 14.55
C ALA A 338 -0.65 -6.63 13.30
N VAL A 339 -0.24 -6.11 12.13
CA VAL A 339 -0.94 -6.30 10.85
C VAL A 339 -1.21 -7.78 10.57
N VAL A 340 -0.18 -8.62 10.56
CA VAL A 340 -0.29 -10.05 10.26
C VAL A 340 -1.27 -10.75 11.21
N ALA A 341 -1.18 -10.46 12.52
CA ALA A 341 -2.07 -11.06 13.50
C ALA A 341 -3.53 -10.63 13.29
N LYS A 342 -3.78 -9.36 13.00
CA LYS A 342 -5.11 -8.82 12.69
C LYS A 342 -5.66 -9.38 11.37
N CYS A 343 -4.82 -9.59 10.37
CA CYS A 343 -5.24 -10.16 9.09
C CYS A 343 -5.62 -11.65 9.21
N HIS A 344 -4.84 -12.48 9.91
CA HIS A 344 -5.27 -13.86 10.23
C HIS A 344 -6.56 -13.89 11.08
N LEU A 345 -6.79 -12.80 11.80
CA LEU A 345 -8.00 -12.52 12.57
C LEU A 345 -9.11 -11.85 11.76
N SER A 346 -9.01 -11.64 10.46
CA SER A 346 -10.14 -11.05 9.74
C SER A 346 -11.15 -12.13 9.35
N ALA A 347 -12.40 -11.72 9.09
CA ALA A 347 -13.37 -12.60 8.45
C ALA A 347 -12.92 -12.95 7.03
N LEU A 348 -12.33 -11.97 6.32
CA LEU A 348 -11.85 -12.13 4.95
C LEU A 348 -10.84 -13.27 4.81
N TYR A 349 -9.90 -13.42 5.73
CA TYR A 349 -8.88 -14.49 5.68
C TYR A 349 -9.49 -15.90 5.67
N ARG A 350 -10.67 -16.09 6.28
CA ARG A 350 -11.36 -17.39 6.34
C ARG A 350 -12.41 -17.57 5.25
N HIS A 351 -12.75 -16.51 4.56
CA HIS A 351 -13.82 -16.48 3.57
C HIS A 351 -13.33 -17.02 2.23
N GLU A 352 -14.19 -17.70 1.47
CA GLU A 352 -13.81 -18.32 0.19
C GLU A 352 -13.26 -17.31 -0.83
N LYS A 353 -13.92 -16.14 -0.92
CA LYS A 353 -13.46 -15.00 -1.75
C LYS A 353 -12.17 -14.34 -1.25
N GLY A 354 -11.74 -14.60 -0.02
CA GLY A 354 -10.51 -14.06 0.54
C GLY A 354 -9.30 -14.97 0.37
N LYS A 355 -9.36 -15.99 -0.48
CA LYS A 355 -8.26 -16.95 -0.67
C LYS A 355 -6.96 -16.29 -1.12
N LEU A 356 -7.02 -15.35 -2.07
CA LEU A 356 -5.84 -14.60 -2.52
C LEU A 356 -5.32 -13.70 -1.39
N PHE A 357 -6.20 -12.95 -0.72
CA PHE A 357 -5.84 -12.18 0.47
C PHE A 357 -5.13 -13.06 1.53
N ALA A 358 -5.64 -14.25 1.84
CA ALA A 358 -5.03 -15.16 2.80
C ALA A 358 -3.61 -15.60 2.39
N GLN A 359 -3.41 -15.94 1.11
CA GLN A 359 -2.08 -16.27 0.57
C GLN A 359 -1.11 -15.09 0.68
N LEU A 360 -1.58 -13.87 0.41
CA LEU A 360 -0.77 -12.66 0.55
C LEU A 360 -0.43 -12.38 2.03
N VAL A 361 -1.35 -12.63 2.97
CA VAL A 361 -1.08 -12.50 4.41
C VAL A 361 -0.01 -13.50 4.87
N ASP A 362 -0.06 -14.72 4.37
CA ASP A 362 0.96 -15.74 4.68
C ASP A 362 2.33 -15.34 4.09
N LEU A 363 2.35 -14.78 2.88
CA LEU A 363 3.58 -14.24 2.27
C LEU A 363 4.12 -13.02 3.03
N LEU A 364 3.25 -12.12 3.48
CA LEU A 364 3.63 -10.99 4.32
C LEU A 364 4.26 -11.47 5.64
N GLN A 365 3.69 -12.51 6.26
CA GLN A 365 4.26 -13.14 7.47
C GLN A 365 5.67 -13.68 7.22
N PHE A 366 5.91 -14.30 6.06
CA PHE A 366 7.23 -14.76 5.67
C PHE A 366 8.21 -13.57 5.59
N TYR A 367 7.86 -12.50 4.88
CA TYR A 367 8.73 -11.32 4.79
C TYR A 367 8.94 -10.64 6.13
N GLU A 368 7.91 -10.51 6.99
CA GLU A 368 8.05 -9.95 8.34
C GLU A 368 9.08 -10.72 9.18
N ARG A 369 9.09 -12.06 9.05
CA ARG A 369 9.94 -12.97 9.82
C ARG A 369 11.23 -13.37 9.13
N PHE A 370 11.46 -12.90 7.90
CA PHE A 370 12.62 -13.26 7.10
C PHE A 370 13.91 -13.00 7.87
N GLU A 371 14.79 -14.01 7.87
CA GLU A 371 15.98 -14.09 8.73
C GLU A 371 17.13 -13.26 8.14
N ILE A 372 16.92 -11.95 8.12
CA ILE A 372 17.86 -10.94 7.61
C ILE A 372 18.11 -9.86 8.67
N ASN A 373 19.33 -9.36 8.71
CA ASN A 373 19.66 -8.17 9.48
C ASN A 373 19.17 -6.91 8.75
N ASP A 374 18.15 -6.25 9.29
CA ASP A 374 17.56 -5.04 8.68
C ASP A 374 18.55 -3.86 8.50
N TYR A 375 19.68 -3.86 9.21
CA TYR A 375 20.68 -2.80 9.10
C TYR A 375 21.72 -3.10 8.03
N TYR A 376 22.26 -4.31 8.01
CA TYR A 376 23.35 -4.66 7.11
C TYR A 376 22.89 -5.39 5.85
N GLY A 377 21.65 -5.87 5.81
CA GLY A 377 21.14 -6.70 4.71
C GLY A 377 21.76 -8.10 4.67
N THR A 378 22.50 -8.50 5.71
CA THR A 378 23.14 -9.81 5.80
C THR A 378 22.15 -10.84 6.31
N GLN A 379 22.18 -12.04 5.77
CA GLN A 379 21.42 -13.17 6.31
C GLN A 379 21.83 -13.45 7.76
N LEU A 380 20.86 -13.80 8.60
CA LEU A 380 21.12 -14.27 9.96
C LEU A 380 21.59 -15.73 9.91
N THR A 381 22.57 -16.05 10.73
CA THR A 381 23.00 -17.44 10.95
C THR A 381 22.00 -18.20 11.81
N ASP A 382 21.97 -19.53 11.69
CA ASP A 382 21.11 -20.40 12.51
C ASP A 382 21.30 -20.12 14.01
N ASP A 383 22.55 -19.91 14.45
CA ASP A 383 22.89 -19.56 15.83
C ASP A 383 22.30 -18.21 16.26
N GLU A 384 22.29 -17.20 15.38
CA GLU A 384 21.69 -15.90 15.66
C GLU A 384 20.16 -16.00 15.75
N VAL A 385 19.53 -16.78 14.88
CA VAL A 385 18.09 -17.04 14.89
C VAL A 385 17.69 -17.75 16.19
N VAL A 386 18.41 -18.82 16.55
CA VAL A 386 18.18 -19.56 17.80
C VAL A 386 18.42 -18.65 19.00
N ARG A 387 19.54 -17.91 19.05
CA ARG A 387 19.82 -16.98 20.14
C ARG A 387 18.69 -15.98 20.30
N SER A 388 18.28 -15.30 19.22
CA SER A 388 17.18 -14.33 19.24
C SER A 388 15.87 -14.94 19.69
N HIS A 389 15.58 -16.21 19.36
CA HIS A 389 14.42 -16.93 19.86
C HIS A 389 14.49 -17.20 21.37
N TYR A 390 15.62 -17.69 21.88
CA TYR A 390 15.79 -17.99 23.31
C TYR A 390 15.78 -16.75 24.17
N GLU A 391 16.52 -15.74 23.72
CA GLU A 391 16.41 -14.36 24.16
C GLU A 391 14.91 -14.08 24.28
N ARG A 392 14.17 -14.09 23.19
CA ARG A 392 12.74 -13.79 23.18
C ARG A 392 11.93 -14.53 24.27
N PHE A 393 12.12 -15.82 24.51
CA PHE A 393 11.40 -16.47 25.61
C PHE A 393 11.83 -16.02 26.99
N GLN A 394 13.12 -15.75 27.21
CA GLN A 394 13.64 -15.47 28.54
C GLN A 394 13.07 -14.19 29.18
N ALA A 395 12.83 -13.08 28.46
CA ALA A 395 12.26 -11.87 29.10
C ALA A 395 10.76 -11.83 29.05
N PHE A 396 10.11 -12.65 28.23
CA PHE A 396 8.74 -12.99 28.53
C PHE A 396 8.64 -13.75 29.87
N GLN A 397 9.53 -14.72 30.12
CA GLN A 397 9.57 -15.44 31.39
C GLN A 397 9.92 -14.52 32.57
N LEU A 398 10.90 -13.62 32.42
CA LEU A 398 11.24 -12.63 33.45
C LEU A 398 10.06 -11.68 33.73
N LEU A 399 9.35 -11.23 32.69
CA LEU A 399 8.14 -10.41 32.85
C LEU A 399 7.04 -11.18 33.60
N ALA A 400 6.76 -12.41 33.17
CA ALA A 400 5.78 -13.30 33.79
C ALA A 400 6.12 -13.50 35.28
N PHE A 401 7.37 -13.84 35.60
CA PHE A 401 7.84 -14.03 36.99
C PHE A 401 7.63 -12.78 37.84
N LYS A 402 8.00 -11.60 37.32
CA LYS A 402 8.00 -10.34 38.09
C LYS A 402 6.62 -9.71 38.22
N LYS A 403 5.76 -9.83 37.21
CA LYS A 403 4.54 -9.02 37.10
C LYS A 403 3.25 -9.83 37.10
N ILE A 404 3.29 -11.15 36.90
CA ILE A 404 2.09 -11.98 36.75
C ILE A 404 2.23 -13.26 37.58
N PRO A 405 1.82 -13.23 38.85
CA PRO A 405 1.94 -14.38 39.76
C PRO A 405 1.30 -15.67 39.20
N LYS A 406 0.21 -15.55 38.44
CA LYS A 406 -0.48 -16.67 37.77
C LYS A 406 0.39 -17.42 36.74
N LEU A 407 1.42 -16.77 36.19
CA LEU A 407 2.32 -17.36 35.19
C LEU A 407 3.67 -17.81 35.78
N ARG A 408 3.77 -18.00 37.10
CA ARG A 408 5.03 -18.37 37.75
C ARG A 408 5.57 -19.72 37.28
N GLU A 409 4.70 -20.69 37.02
CA GLU A 409 5.11 -21.99 36.48
C GLU A 409 5.67 -21.86 35.06
N LEU A 410 5.00 -21.10 34.19
CA LEU A 410 5.49 -20.78 32.84
C LEU A 410 6.86 -20.07 32.91
N ALA A 411 7.03 -19.15 33.85
CA ALA A 411 8.25 -18.38 33.99
C ALA A 411 9.47 -19.25 34.39
N LEU A 412 9.23 -20.36 35.10
CA LEU A 412 10.28 -21.29 35.53
C LEU A 412 10.43 -22.50 34.59
N SER A 413 9.56 -22.63 33.59
CA SER A 413 9.60 -23.74 32.63
C SER A 413 10.81 -23.62 31.69
N ASN A 414 11.28 -24.75 31.15
CA ASN A 414 12.29 -24.70 30.10
C ASN A 414 11.67 -24.14 28.79
N VAL A 415 12.49 -23.49 27.96
CA VAL A 415 12.01 -22.89 26.69
C VAL A 415 11.40 -23.95 25.77
N GLY A 416 11.97 -25.16 25.71
CA GLY A 416 11.44 -26.25 24.89
C GLY A 416 10.01 -26.68 25.25
N ALA A 417 9.59 -26.49 26.50
CA ALA A 417 8.24 -26.80 26.99
C ALA A 417 7.22 -25.69 26.74
N ILE A 418 7.65 -24.50 26.31
CA ILE A 418 6.76 -23.34 26.09
C ILE A 418 6.90 -22.71 24.71
N HIS A 419 7.86 -23.12 23.89
CA HIS A 419 8.13 -22.44 22.62
C HIS A 419 7.14 -22.74 21.49
N LYS A 420 6.39 -23.85 21.59
CA LYS A 420 5.36 -24.22 20.61
C LYS A 420 4.06 -23.53 20.94
N ARG A 421 3.29 -23.17 19.91
CA ARG A 421 1.97 -22.51 20.05
C ARG A 421 1.05 -23.23 21.03
N ALA A 422 0.90 -24.54 20.87
CA ALA A 422 -0.05 -25.32 21.66
C ALA A 422 0.31 -25.29 23.15
N ASP A 423 1.60 -25.46 23.45
CA ASP A 423 2.10 -25.46 24.82
C ASP A 423 1.98 -24.06 25.46
N LEU A 424 2.39 -23.01 24.73
CA LEU A 424 2.25 -21.63 25.20
C LEU A 424 0.78 -21.26 25.45
N SER A 425 -0.12 -21.64 24.53
CA SER A 425 -1.55 -21.37 24.67
C SER A 425 -2.15 -22.06 25.89
N LYS A 426 -1.72 -23.29 26.18
CA LYS A 426 -2.16 -24.04 27.36
C LYS A 426 -1.69 -23.38 28.66
N GLN A 427 -0.46 -22.87 28.68
CA GLN A 427 0.08 -22.18 29.85
C GLN A 427 -0.57 -20.80 30.06
N LEU A 428 -0.91 -20.10 28.98
CA LEU A 428 -1.56 -18.80 29.03
C LEU A 428 -3.06 -18.86 29.36
N SER A 429 -3.72 -20.02 29.23
CA SER A 429 -5.16 -20.16 29.49
C SER A 429 -5.56 -19.97 30.95
N VAL A 430 -4.58 -19.88 31.85
CA VAL A 430 -4.79 -19.53 33.28
C VAL A 430 -5.21 -18.07 33.44
N LEU A 431 -4.93 -17.21 32.45
CA LEU A 431 -5.31 -15.80 32.47
C LEU A 431 -6.72 -15.59 31.93
N SER A 432 -7.45 -14.63 32.52
CA SER A 432 -8.71 -14.16 31.94
C SER A 432 -8.48 -13.38 30.64
N PRO A 433 -9.50 -13.19 29.78
CA PRO A 433 -9.38 -12.36 28.59
C PRO A 433 -8.91 -10.93 28.88
N GLU A 434 -9.34 -10.34 30.00
CA GLU A 434 -8.93 -9.01 30.45
C GLU A 434 -7.48 -8.99 30.90
N GLU A 435 -7.04 -10.02 31.64
CA GLU A 435 -5.64 -10.17 32.05
C GLU A 435 -4.71 -10.42 30.87
N LEU A 436 -5.16 -11.19 29.87
CA LEU A 436 -4.43 -11.41 28.64
C LEU A 436 -4.36 -10.13 27.80
N LYS A 437 -5.45 -9.36 27.73
CA LYS A 437 -5.48 -8.04 27.08
C LYS A 437 -4.54 -7.06 27.78
N ASP A 438 -4.55 -7.01 29.11
CA ASP A 438 -3.61 -6.20 29.89
C ASP A 438 -2.15 -6.66 29.69
N LEU A 439 -1.92 -7.97 29.68
CA LEU A 439 -0.61 -8.54 29.38
C LEU A 439 -0.14 -8.12 27.99
N VAL A 440 -0.97 -8.22 26.95
CA VAL A 440 -0.56 -7.91 25.57
C VAL A 440 -0.48 -6.40 25.34
N CYS A 441 -1.51 -5.64 25.70
CA CYS A 441 -1.67 -4.22 25.34
C CYS A 441 -0.98 -3.26 26.30
N CYS A 442 -0.90 -3.57 27.60
CA CYS A 442 -0.38 -2.65 28.60
C CYS A 442 1.01 -3.07 29.08
N LYS A 443 1.23 -4.37 29.29
CA LYS A 443 2.51 -4.90 29.75
C LYS A 443 3.42 -5.12 28.54
N ILE A 444 3.16 -6.06 27.64
CA ILE A 444 4.02 -6.33 26.47
C ILE A 444 4.14 -5.13 25.52
N LEU A 445 3.05 -4.41 25.24
CA LEU A 445 3.07 -3.23 24.34
C LEU A 445 3.45 -1.91 25.05
N GLY A 446 3.23 -1.78 26.37
CA GLY A 446 3.45 -0.55 27.15
C GLY A 446 4.63 -0.57 28.13
N LEU A 447 5.46 -1.63 28.15
CA LEU A 447 6.60 -1.71 29.05
C LEU A 447 7.70 -0.72 28.65
N LYS A 448 7.71 0.40 29.36
CA LYS A 448 8.81 1.38 29.42
C LYS A 448 10.16 0.77 29.87
N GLU A 449 10.20 -0.52 30.23
CA GLU A 449 11.34 -1.19 30.88
C GLU A 449 11.61 -2.66 30.45
N LEU A 450 10.93 -3.27 29.47
CA LEU A 450 11.10 -4.73 29.18
C LEU A 450 11.08 -5.04 27.69
N ILE A 451 12.08 -4.47 27.04
CA ILE A 451 12.29 -4.39 25.62
C ILE A 451 12.83 -5.64 24.98
N PHE A 452 13.39 -6.57 25.74
CA PHE A 452 14.26 -7.48 25.05
C PHE A 452 13.45 -8.55 24.26
N LEU A 453 12.30 -9.04 24.73
CA LEU A 453 11.96 -10.43 24.38
C LEU A 453 10.44 -10.68 24.14
N LEU A 454 10.06 -10.83 22.85
CA LEU A 454 8.80 -11.39 22.29
C LEU A 454 7.61 -10.46 21.99
N LYS A 455 7.65 -9.85 20.80
CA LYS A 455 6.44 -9.38 20.08
C LYS A 455 6.09 -10.28 18.90
N SER A 456 5.59 -11.50 19.13
CA SER A 456 4.96 -12.26 18.03
C SER A 456 3.92 -13.26 18.53
N TRP A 457 2.74 -13.27 17.90
CA TRP A 457 1.62 -14.26 17.94
C TRP A 457 0.40 -13.84 18.81
N SER A 458 -0.67 -13.20 18.29
CA SER A 458 -1.82 -13.77 17.51
C SER A 458 -2.79 -14.59 18.40
N PRO A 459 -4.10 -14.83 18.10
CA PRO A 459 -5.17 -14.10 17.40
C PRO A 459 -6.56 -14.29 18.10
N SER A 460 -7.02 -13.39 18.98
CA SER A 460 -8.43 -13.41 19.47
C SER A 460 -9.10 -12.05 19.75
N LEU A 461 -8.43 -10.93 19.50
CA LEU A 461 -8.97 -9.58 19.79
C LEU A 461 -9.73 -9.03 18.59
N ARG A 462 -10.86 -9.67 18.25
CA ARG A 462 -11.68 -9.31 17.08
C ARG A 462 -12.88 -8.42 17.40
N ASP A 463 -13.05 -7.94 18.64
CA ASP A 463 -14.20 -7.10 18.96
C ASP A 463 -13.92 -6.13 20.12
N SER A 464 -14.06 -4.84 19.84
CA SER A 464 -14.43 -3.71 20.72
C SER A 464 -13.63 -2.44 20.43
N SER A 465 -14.33 -1.52 19.78
CA SER A 465 -13.97 -0.12 19.53
C SER A 465 -13.37 0.57 20.75
N LEU A 466 -12.28 1.32 20.57
CA LEU A 466 -11.83 2.31 21.54
C LEU A 466 -11.57 3.64 20.83
N LYS A 467 -12.63 4.46 20.84
CA LYS A 467 -12.56 5.91 20.71
C LYS A 467 -11.47 6.44 21.65
N LYS A 468 -10.48 7.12 21.08
CA LYS A 468 -9.50 7.95 21.81
C LYS A 468 -10.24 8.96 22.69
N LYS A 469 -9.97 8.95 24.00
CA LYS A 469 -10.18 10.09 24.88
C LYS A 469 -8.80 10.67 25.24
N GLN A 470 -8.63 11.91 24.81
CA GLN A 470 -7.64 12.95 25.14
C GLN A 470 -6.15 12.60 25.02
#